data_AF-A0A2P6Q8X0-F1
#
_entry.id   AF-A0A2P6Q8X0-F1
#
_cell.length_a   1.000
_cell.length_b   1.000
_cell.length_c   1.000
_cell.angle_alpha   90.00
_cell.angle_beta   90.00
_cell.angle_gamma   90.00
#
_symmetry.space_group_name_H-M   'P 1'
#
loop_
_entity.id
_entity.type
_entity.pdbx_description
1 polymer ?
#
loop_
_entity_poly.entity_id
_entity_poly.type
_entity_poly.pdbx_seq_one_letter_code
_entity_poly.pdbx_strand_id
1 'polypeptide(L)'
;MIYIECYYSTSWCRFPFYEANFGWGKPLMSIPATEELKNLITLTDISYGDGIEVRLTLKEEDMAIFDNNEELLAYASLNPSVI
;
A
#
# COMPACT_ATOMS: atom_id res chain seq x y z
N MET A 1 -23.94 -19.59 10.53
CA MET A 1 -23.54 -18.49 9.62
C MET A 1 -22.09 -18.73 9.27
N ILE A 2 -21.78 -19.07 8.02
CA ILE A 2 -20.39 -19.26 7.58
C ILE A 2 -19.87 -17.86 7.28
N TYR A 3 -18.86 -17.39 8.03
CA TYR A 3 -18.18 -16.15 7.70
C TYR A 3 -17.18 -16.45 6.58
N ILE A 4 -17.35 -15.79 5.44
CA ILE A 4 -16.39 -15.82 4.35
C ILE A 4 -15.46 -14.62 4.56
N GLU A 5 -14.16 -14.89 4.66
CA GLU A 5 -13.16 -13.84 4.65
C GLU A 5 -12.94 -13.37 3.22
N CYS A 6 -13.24 -12.09 2.96
CA CYS A 6 -12.95 -11.46 1.69
C CYS A 6 -11.66 -10.64 1.81
N TYR A 7 -10.85 -10.68 0.76
CA TYR A 7 -9.68 -9.84 0.57
C TYR A 7 -9.88 -8.99 -0.67
N TYR A 8 -9.64 -7.68 -0.54
CA TYR A 8 -9.86 -6.71 -1.61
C TYR A 8 -8.53 -6.12 -2.02
N SER A 9 -8.33 -5.95 -3.32
CA SER A 9 -7.19 -5.22 -3.86
C SER A 9 -7.64 -4.09 -4.76
N THR A 10 -6.90 -2.99 -4.72
CA THR A 10 -7.09 -1.85 -5.61
C THR A 10 -5.72 -1.33 -6.05
N SER A 11 -5.62 -0.97 -7.32
CA SER A 11 -4.40 -0.38 -7.88
C SER A 11 -4.66 1.07 -8.23
N TRP A 12 -3.84 1.93 -7.64
CA TRP A 12 -3.77 3.36 -7.90
C TRP A 12 -2.54 3.71 -8.76
N CYS A 13 -1.84 2.71 -9.28
CA CYS A 13 -0.73 2.89 -10.19
C CYS A 13 -1.16 3.67 -11.44
N ARG A 14 -0.28 4.55 -11.90
CA ARG A 14 -0.41 5.42 -13.08
C ARG A 14 -1.53 6.45 -13.01
N PHE A 15 -2.19 6.61 -11.87
CA PHE A 15 -3.00 7.80 -11.66
C PHE A 15 -2.09 9.02 -11.51
N PRO A 16 -2.52 10.20 -12.01
CA PRO A 16 -1.70 11.40 -12.02
C PRO A 16 -1.63 12.10 -10.64
N PHE A 17 -1.64 11.36 -9.53
CA PHE A 17 -1.64 11.94 -8.18
C PHE A 17 -0.39 12.79 -7.92
N TYR A 18 0.77 12.30 -8.33
CA TYR A 18 2.04 13.03 -8.16
C TYR A 18 2.23 14.17 -9.18
N GLU A 19 1.31 14.31 -10.15
CA GLU A 19 1.28 15.45 -11.07
C GLU A 19 0.36 16.57 -10.58
N ALA A 20 -0.48 16.31 -9.57
CA ALA A 20 -1.35 17.33 -9.00
C ALA A 20 -0.51 18.43 -8.34
N ASN A 21 -0.63 19.66 -8.82
CA ASN A 21 0.03 20.83 -8.23
C ASN A 21 -0.91 22.03 -8.27
N PHE A 22 -1.35 22.46 -7.09
CA PHE A 22 -2.29 23.57 -6.93
C PHE A 22 -1.60 24.90 -6.57
N GLY A 23 -0.27 24.96 -6.71
CA GLY A 23 0.54 26.15 -6.42
C GLY A 23 1.44 26.00 -5.19
N TRP A 24 1.34 24.90 -4.43
CA TRP A 24 2.12 24.66 -3.21
C TRP A 24 3.09 23.47 -3.33
N GLY A 25 3.27 22.94 -4.54
CA GLY A 25 4.09 21.77 -4.80
C GLY A 25 3.28 20.52 -5.11
N LYS A 26 4.00 19.44 -5.41
CA LYS A 26 3.45 18.11 -5.70
C LYS A 26 3.35 17.28 -4.40
N PRO A 27 2.41 16.33 -4.30
CA PRO A 27 2.31 15.45 -3.14
C PRO A 27 3.57 14.59 -2.96
N LEU A 28 4.01 14.44 -1.71
CA LEU A 28 5.03 13.45 -1.36
C LEU A 28 4.46 12.03 -1.35
N MET A 29 3.19 11.88 -0.96
CA MET A 29 2.51 10.60 -0.87
C MET A 29 1.02 10.75 -1.19
N SER A 30 0.40 9.69 -1.68
CA SER A 30 -1.05 9.58 -1.88
C SER A 30 -1.57 8.37 -1.14
N ILE A 31 -2.50 8.56 -0.20
CA ILE A 31 -3.05 7.49 0.63
C ILE A 31 -4.57 7.47 0.43
N PRO A 32 -5.20 6.30 0.20
CA PRO A 32 -6.64 6.20 0.18
C PRO A 32 -7.22 6.49 1.56
N ALA A 33 -8.33 7.22 1.62
CA ALA A 33 -9.08 7.47 2.84
C ALA A 33 -9.90 6.24 3.26
N THR A 34 -9.22 5.12 3.51
CA THR A 34 -9.82 3.79 3.73
C THR A 34 -9.29 3.09 4.97
N GLU A 35 -8.79 3.83 5.97
CA GLU A 35 -8.14 3.29 7.17
C GLU A 35 -8.98 2.25 7.94
N GLU A 36 -10.30 2.22 7.75
CA GLU A 36 -11.21 1.29 8.44
C GLU A 36 -11.54 -0.01 7.67
N LEU A 37 -11.09 -0.15 6.41
CA LEU A 37 -11.38 -1.35 5.62
C LEU A 37 -10.42 -2.49 5.96
N LYS A 38 -10.96 -3.54 6.61
CA LYS A 38 -10.25 -4.80 6.83
C LYS A 38 -9.98 -5.52 5.51
N ASN A 39 -8.85 -6.20 5.44
CA ASN A 39 -8.41 -7.04 4.32
C ASN A 39 -8.27 -6.28 3.01
N LEU A 40 -7.81 -5.03 3.07
CA LEU A 40 -7.58 -4.18 1.90
C LEU A 40 -6.09 -4.12 1.55
N ILE A 41 -5.82 -4.27 0.26
CA ILE A 41 -4.51 -4.17 -0.36
C ILE A 41 -4.54 -3.01 -1.35
N THR A 42 -3.77 -1.96 -1.09
CA THR A 42 -3.66 -0.81 -2.00
C THR A 42 -2.27 -0.77 -2.61
N LEU A 43 -2.20 -0.65 -3.93
CA LEU A 43 -0.95 -0.45 -4.66
C LEU A 43 -0.88 0.97 -5.18
N THR A 44 0.21 1.68 -4.94
CA THR A 44 0.46 3.05 -5.41
C THR A 44 1.86 3.17 -5.98
N ASP A 45 2.05 3.97 -7.03
CA ASP A 45 3.42 4.33 -7.44
C ASP A 45 4.10 5.12 -6.31
N ILE A 46 5.42 5.12 -6.26
CA ILE A 46 6.18 6.02 -5.38
C ILE A 46 6.38 7.38 -6.05
N SER A 47 6.41 8.46 -5.27
CA SER A 47 6.59 9.82 -5.80
C SER A 47 8.03 10.09 -6.27
N TYR A 48 8.99 9.32 -5.75
CA TYR A 48 10.42 9.45 -6.04
C TYR A 48 10.96 8.17 -6.70
N GLY A 49 11.20 8.25 -8.01
CA GLY A 49 11.80 7.16 -8.78
C GLY A 49 10.81 6.10 -9.22
N ASP A 50 11.35 4.94 -9.60
CA ASP A 50 10.58 3.81 -10.12
C ASP A 50 10.30 2.81 -9.00
N GLY A 51 9.03 2.49 -8.78
CA GLY A 51 8.64 1.50 -7.78
C GLY A 51 7.17 1.58 -7.42
N ILE A 52 6.72 0.59 -6.65
CA ILE A 52 5.35 0.49 -6.15
C ILE A 52 5.41 0.34 -4.64
N GLU A 53 4.66 1.17 -3.93
CA GLU A 53 4.33 0.97 -2.53
C GLU A 53 3.05 0.13 -2.43
N VAL A 54 3.08 -0.90 -1.58
CA VAL A 54 1.91 -1.73 -1.27
C VAL A 54 1.55 -1.51 0.20
N ARG A 55 0.31 -1.10 0.45
CA ARG A 55 -0.25 -0.90 1.80
C ARG A 55 -1.27 -1.99 2.08
N LEU A 56 -1.10 -2.65 3.22
CA LEU A 56 -1.91 -3.79 3.65
C LEU A 56 -2.64 -3.45 4.95
N THR A 57 -3.93 -3.74 5.01
CA THR A 57 -4.69 -3.77 6.26
C THR A 57 -5.19 -5.19 6.48
N LEU A 58 -4.51 -5.97 7.32
CA LEU A 58 -4.84 -7.37 7.64
C LEU A 58 -4.99 -7.56 9.15
N LYS A 59 -5.42 -8.74 9.58
CA LYS A 59 -5.32 -9.11 11.00
C LYS A 59 -3.85 -9.24 11.39
N GLU A 60 -3.55 -9.02 12.67
CA GLU A 60 -2.18 -9.11 13.20
C GLU A 60 -1.54 -10.48 12.95
N GLU A 61 -2.31 -11.56 13.10
CA GLU A 61 -1.87 -12.94 12.81
C GLU A 61 -1.44 -13.11 11.34
N ASP A 62 -2.17 -12.50 10.41
CA ASP A 62 -1.86 -12.55 8.99
C ASP A 62 -0.66 -11.65 8.66
N MET A 63 -0.58 -10.45 9.26
CA MET A 63 0.56 -9.54 9.10
C MET A 63 1.88 -10.20 9.53
N ALA A 64 1.88 -10.98 10.62
CA ALA A 64 3.07 -11.69 11.10
C ALA A 64 3.63 -12.69 10.07
N ILE A 65 2.79 -13.22 9.17
CA ILE A 65 3.23 -14.07 8.05
C ILE A 65 4.04 -13.23 7.05
N PHE A 66 3.58 -12.03 6.71
CA PHE A 66 4.29 -11.13 5.78
C PHE A 66 5.62 -10.68 6.36
N ASP A 67 5.68 -10.41 7.66
CA ASP A 67 6.91 -9.97 8.35
C ASP A 67 8.04 -11.01 8.29
N ASN A 68 7.72 -12.30 8.13
CA ASN A 68 8.68 -13.40 8.17
C ASN A 68 8.75 -14.21 6.86
N ASN A 69 8.05 -13.80 5.80
CA ASN A 69 8.03 -14.53 4.53
C ASN A 69 9.27 -14.22 3.69
N GLU A 70 10.24 -15.14 3.66
CA GLU A 70 11.50 -14.96 2.92
C GLU A 70 11.32 -14.73 1.42
N GLU A 71 10.32 -15.37 0.79
CA GLU A 71 10.05 -15.20 -0.65
C GLU A 71 9.55 -13.79 -0.94
N LEU A 72 8.69 -13.25 -0.08
CA LEU A 72 8.24 -11.86 -0.18
C LEU A 72 9.39 -10.87 0.09
N LEU A 73 10.14 -11.10 1.16
CA LEU A 73 11.24 -10.24 1.58
C LEU A 73 12.40 -10.20 0.57
N ALA A 74 12.51 -11.20 -0.31
CA ALA A 74 13.45 -11.17 -1.43
C ALA A 74 13.13 -10.07 -2.46
N TYR A 75 11.89 -9.58 -2.51
CA TYR A 75 11.43 -8.59 -3.49
C TYR A 75 10.86 -7.30 -2.89
N ALA A 76 10.50 -7.30 -1.60
CA ALA A 76 9.87 -6.18 -0.93
C ALA A 76 10.63 -5.77 0.33
N SER A 77 10.68 -4.47 0.58
CA SER A 77 11.12 -3.91 1.87
C SER A 77 9.89 -3.53 2.69
N LEU A 78 9.79 -4.04 3.91
CA LEU A 78 8.67 -3.73 4.79
C LEU A 78 8.88 -2.40 5.50
N ASN A 79 7.83 -1.58 5.52
CA ASN A 79 7.78 -0.29 6.21
C ASN A 79 9.06 0.56 6.06
N PRO A 80 9.52 0.84 4.82
CA PRO A 80 10.70 1.65 4.60
C PRO A 80 10.47 3.07 5.13
N SER A 81 11.54 3.70 5.64
CA SER A 81 11.46 5.11 6.04
C SER A 81 11.18 5.97 4.81
N VAL A 82 10.19 6.85 4.91
CA VAL A 82 9.96 7.90 3.92
C VAL A 82 11.11 8.90 4.07
N ILE A 83 11.96 9.02 3.04
CA ILE A 83 13.04 10.01 2.96
C ILE A 83 12.49 11.34 2.46
#